data_AF-T0Z4D7-F1
#
_entry.id   AF-T0Z4D7-F1
#
_cell.length_a   1.000
_cell.length_b   1.000
_cell.length_c   1.000
_cell.angle_alpha   90.00
_cell.angle_beta   90.00
_cell.angle_gamma   90.00
#
_symmetry.space_group_name_H-M   'P 1'
#
loop_
_entity.id
_entity.type
_entity.pdbx_description
1 polymer ?
#
loop_
_entity_poly.entity_id
_entity_poly.type
_entity_poly.pdbx_seq_one_letter_code
_entity_poly.pdbx_strand_id
1 'polypeptide(L)'
;MERSKQCVDQLEVHNKRVFLRTDFNVPLDGDMHITDDRRIRSALPTINYLIDEGAKVILASHLGRPKGAPDARYSMAPVAKRLSRLLSKEVHYTGELVGPAVEREIEKMAPGEVFLLENLRFDKGEESNDEESPGSWPAWPTSM
;
A
#
# COMPACT_ATOMS: atom_id res chain seq x y z
N MET A 1 3.47 -18.23 25.66
CA MET A 1 4.51 -18.13 24.62
C MET A 1 4.61 -16.66 24.23
N GLU A 2 5.61 -15.97 24.75
CA GLU A 2 5.86 -14.56 24.45
C GLU A 2 6.40 -14.47 23.01
N ARG A 3 5.64 -13.86 22.10
CA ARG A 3 6.07 -13.67 20.71
C ARG A 3 6.84 -12.36 20.64
N SER A 4 8.16 -12.43 20.53
CA SER A 4 8.99 -11.27 20.19
C SER A 4 8.71 -10.87 18.75
N LYS A 5 8.12 -9.68 18.54
CA LYS A 5 7.96 -9.09 17.21
C LYS A 5 9.25 -8.38 16.83
N GLN A 6 9.70 -8.55 15.59
CA GLN A 6 10.77 -7.72 15.03
C GLN A 6 10.19 -6.39 14.54
N CYS A 7 10.95 -5.32 14.72
CA CYS A 7 10.65 -4.00 14.19
C CYS A 7 11.43 -3.76 12.89
N VAL A 8 10.95 -2.83 12.06
CA VAL A 8 11.54 -2.55 10.75
C VAL A 8 13.00 -2.07 10.81
N ASP A 9 13.37 -1.41 11.91
CA ASP A 9 14.71 -0.95 12.24
C ASP A 9 15.69 -2.06 12.62
N GLN A 10 15.20 -3.30 12.68
CA GLN A 10 15.99 -4.50 12.96
C GLN A 10 16.19 -5.37 11.72
N LEU A 11 15.74 -4.91 10.55
CA LEU A 11 15.75 -5.65 9.29
C LEU A 11 16.62 -4.93 8.26
N GLU A 12 17.41 -5.70 7.51
CA GLU A 12 18.11 -5.20 6.33
C GLU A 12 17.09 -5.03 5.20
N VAL A 13 16.81 -3.78 4.80
CA VAL A 13 15.78 -3.45 3.81
C VAL A 13 16.34 -2.78 2.55
N HIS A 14 17.64 -2.49 2.49
CA HIS A 14 18.26 -1.82 1.35
C HIS A 14 18.07 -2.61 0.06
N ASN A 15 17.61 -1.93 -1.01
CA ASN A 15 17.27 -2.51 -2.31
C ASN A 15 16.15 -3.59 -2.30
N LYS A 16 15.56 -3.90 -1.14
CA LYS A 16 14.49 -4.89 -1.04
C LYS A 16 13.13 -4.27 -1.35
N ARG A 17 12.25 -5.07 -1.92
CA ARG A 17 10.82 -4.74 -2.00
C ARG A 17 10.19 -4.98 -0.64
N VAL A 18 9.59 -3.94 -0.07
CA VAL A 18 8.92 -3.99 1.23
C VAL A 18 7.44 -3.75 1.02
N PHE A 19 6.64 -4.80 1.20
CA PHE A 19 5.19 -4.69 1.28
C PHE A 19 4.82 -4.15 2.66
N LEU A 20 4.32 -2.92 2.72
CA LEU A 20 3.90 -2.26 3.93
C LEU A 20 2.38 -2.11 3.96
N ARG A 21 1.74 -2.93 4.79
CA ARG A 21 0.31 -2.82 5.08
C ARG A 21 0.07 -1.64 6.02
N THR A 22 -0.72 -0.68 5.57
CA THR A 22 -1.00 0.58 6.27
C THR A 22 -2.49 0.72 6.54
N ASP A 23 -2.85 1.66 7.40
CA ASP A 23 -4.23 2.09 7.61
C ASP A 23 -4.43 3.47 6.97
N PHE A 24 -4.97 3.48 5.75
CA PHE A 24 -5.34 4.69 5.01
C PHE A 24 -6.86 4.79 4.83
N ASN A 25 -7.63 4.15 5.72
CA ASN A 25 -9.08 4.25 5.73
C ASN A 25 -9.50 5.63 6.28
N VAL A 26 -9.36 6.66 5.43
CA VAL A 26 -9.62 8.07 5.74
C VAL A 26 -11.03 8.48 5.32
N PRO A 27 -11.66 9.45 6.02
CA PRO A 27 -12.95 9.98 5.61
C PRO A 27 -12.81 10.83 4.33
N LEU A 28 -13.72 10.61 3.38
CA LEU A 28 -13.88 11.41 2.18
C LEU A 28 -15.19 12.21 2.24
N ASP A 29 -15.20 13.41 1.67
CA ASP A 29 -16.44 14.18 1.44
C ASP A 29 -17.17 13.73 0.16
N GLY A 30 -18.28 14.40 -0.16
CA GLY A 30 -19.11 14.09 -1.35
C GLY A 30 -18.38 14.31 -2.68
N ASP A 31 -17.31 15.11 -2.68
CA ASP A 31 -16.46 15.40 -3.85
C ASP A 31 -15.18 14.54 -3.86
N MET A 32 -15.12 13.50 -3.01
CA MET A 32 -14.00 12.56 -2.91
C MET A 32 -12.69 13.18 -2.40
N HIS A 33 -12.77 14.30 -1.67
CA HIS A 33 -11.62 14.88 -0.99
C HIS A 33 -11.43 14.33 0.42
N ILE A 34 -10.18 14.12 0.81
CA ILE A 34 -9.82 13.71 2.17
C ILE A 34 -10.11 14.84 3.14
N THR A 35 -10.97 14.58 4.12
CA THR A 35 -11.36 15.56 5.15
C THR A 35 -10.51 15.47 6.42
N ASP A 36 -9.93 14.30 6.70
CA ASP A 36 -8.96 14.07 7.78
C ASP A 36 -7.87 13.10 7.29
N ASP A 37 -6.62 13.57 7.26
CA ASP A 37 -5.46 12.81 6.79
C ASP A 37 -4.57 12.27 7.92
N ARG A 38 -5.02 12.34 9.18
CA ARG A 38 -4.24 11.91 10.35
C ARG A 38 -3.70 10.49 10.20
N ARG A 39 -4.50 9.56 9.67
CA ARG A 39 -4.07 8.17 9.44
C ARG A 39 -2.91 8.07 8.44
N ILE A 40 -2.95 8.86 7.37
CA ILE A 40 -1.85 8.95 6.40
C ILE A 40 -0.59 9.49 7.07
N ARG A 41 -0.72 10.59 7.82
CA ARG A 41 0.41 11.20 8.55
C ARG A 41 1.04 10.26 9.57
N SER A 42 0.23 9.44 10.25
CA SER A 42 0.70 8.46 11.23
C SER A 42 1.57 7.35 10.62
N ALA A 43 1.44 7.06 9.32
CA ALA A 43 2.27 6.08 8.63
C ALA A 43 3.59 6.66 8.11
N LEU A 44 3.70 7.99 7.97
CA LEU A 44 4.88 8.65 7.38
C LEU A 44 6.21 8.29 8.06
N PRO A 45 6.33 8.15 9.40
CA PRO A 45 7.60 7.79 10.01
C PRO A 45 8.16 6.46 9.49
N THR A 46 7.31 5.43 9.36
CA THR A 46 7.72 4.12 8.84
C THR A 46 8.03 4.18 7.34
N ILE A 47 7.23 4.94 6.58
CA ILE A 47 7.45 5.10 5.14
C ILE A 47 8.76 5.83 4.87
N ASN A 48 9.03 6.92 5.57
CA ASN A 48 10.28 7.68 5.43
C ASN A 48 11.48 6.84 5.84
N TYR A 49 11.41 6.09 6.95
CA TYR A 49 12.48 5.16 7.33
C TYR A 49 12.81 4.19 6.19
N LEU A 50 11.81 3.55 5.60
CA LEU A 50 12.03 2.63 4.49
C LEU A 50 12.60 3.31 3.24
N ILE A 51 12.17 4.53 2.94
CA ILE A 51 12.72 5.33 1.83
C ILE A 51 14.19 5.67 2.09
N ASP A 52 14.51 6.14 3.29
CA ASP A 52 15.84 6.58 3.69
C ASP A 52 16.85 5.41 3.69
N GLU A 53 16.40 4.20 4.07
CA GLU A 53 17.19 2.96 3.98
C GLU A 53 17.29 2.39 2.55
N GLY A 54 16.63 3.02 1.57
CA GLY A 54 16.69 2.61 0.16
C GLY A 54 15.84 1.37 -0.15
N ALA A 55 14.78 1.12 0.60
CA ALA A 55 13.80 0.10 0.25
C ALA A 55 12.92 0.56 -0.93
N LYS A 56 12.36 -0.41 -1.65
CA LYS A 56 11.31 -0.19 -2.67
C LYS A 56 9.96 -0.41 -1.99
N VAL A 57 9.26 0.67 -1.65
CA VAL A 57 8.12 0.63 -0.73
C VAL A 57 6.82 0.40 -1.48
N ILE A 58 6.15 -0.73 -1.21
CA ILE A 58 4.85 -1.08 -1.79
C ILE A 58 3.80 -0.95 -0.69
N LEU A 59 3.02 0.12 -0.74
CA LEU A 59 1.97 0.43 0.22
C LEU A 59 0.68 -0.28 -0.16
N ALA A 60 0.02 -0.84 0.85
CA ALA A 60 -1.25 -1.53 0.70
C ALA A 60 -2.21 -1.10 1.81
N SER A 61 -3.44 -0.76 1.46
CA SER A 61 -4.46 -0.43 2.44
C SER A 61 -5.87 -0.66 1.89
N HIS A 62 -6.85 -0.51 2.78
CA HIS A 62 -8.25 -0.54 2.41
C HIS A 62 -8.88 0.83 2.62
N LEU A 63 -9.96 1.09 1.88
CA LEU A 63 -10.81 2.26 2.08
C LEU A 63 -12.28 1.82 2.11
N GLY A 64 -12.98 2.17 3.18
CA GLY A 64 -14.38 1.82 3.36
C GLY A 64 -14.67 0.32 3.25
N ARG A 65 -15.85 -0.02 2.73
CA ARG A 65 -16.34 -1.41 2.60
C ARG A 65 -17.00 -1.60 1.23
N PRO A 66 -16.20 -1.80 0.17
CA PRO A 66 -16.69 -1.96 -1.20
C PRO A 66 -17.35 -3.33 -1.47
N LYS A 67 -17.39 -4.24 -0.49
CA LYS A 67 -18.01 -5.58 -0.62
C LYS A 67 -17.40 -6.43 -1.76
N GLY A 68 -16.07 -6.32 -1.95
CA GLY A 68 -15.35 -7.13 -2.92
C GLY A 68 -15.60 -6.79 -4.39
N ALA A 69 -15.97 -5.54 -4.69
CA ALA A 69 -16.13 -5.06 -6.06
C ALA A 69 -15.53 -3.66 -6.24
N PRO A 70 -14.88 -3.36 -7.37
CA PRO A 70 -14.40 -2.01 -7.66
C PRO A 70 -15.52 -0.98 -7.67
N ASP A 71 -15.35 0.09 -6.89
CA ASP A 71 -16.23 1.26 -6.85
C ASP A 71 -15.36 2.50 -6.67
N ALA A 72 -15.51 3.47 -7.57
CA ALA A 72 -14.73 4.70 -7.57
C ALA A 72 -14.78 5.45 -6.23
N ARG A 73 -15.87 5.31 -5.46
CA ARG A 73 -16.03 5.91 -4.11
C ARG A 73 -15.08 5.34 -3.06
N TYR A 74 -14.46 4.20 -3.35
CA TYR A 74 -13.51 3.55 -2.46
C TYR A 74 -12.13 3.40 -3.13
N SER A 75 -11.86 4.15 -4.20
CA SER A 75 -10.54 4.17 -4.84
C SER A 75 -9.47 4.82 -3.96
N MET A 76 -8.24 4.32 -4.05
CA MET A 76 -7.06 4.85 -3.38
C MET A 76 -6.46 6.09 -4.08
N ALA A 77 -7.00 6.51 -5.23
CA ALA A 77 -6.48 7.65 -5.98
C ALA A 77 -6.36 8.96 -5.15
N PRO A 78 -7.31 9.34 -4.27
CA PRO A 78 -7.15 10.51 -3.41
C PRO A 78 -6.01 10.35 -2.40
N VAL A 79 -5.82 9.12 -1.89
CA VAL A 79 -4.74 8.77 -0.95
C VAL A 79 -3.38 8.86 -1.63
N ALA A 80 -3.23 8.33 -2.85
CA ALA A 80 -2.00 8.46 -3.65
C ALA A 80 -1.58 9.93 -3.79
N LYS A 81 -2.52 10.78 -4.24
CA LYS A 81 -2.29 12.23 -4.39
C LYS A 81 -1.88 12.89 -3.08
N ARG A 82 -2.50 12.51 -1.96
CA ARG A 82 -2.18 13.08 -0.65
C ARG A 82 -0.81 12.63 -0.14
N LEU A 83 -0.48 11.35 -0.30
CA LEU A 83 0.85 10.80 0.03
C LEU A 83 1.94 11.52 -0.75
N SER A 84 1.78 11.71 -2.07
CA SER A 84 2.80 12.41 -2.87
C SER A 84 3.07 13.82 -2.35
N ARG A 85 2.03 14.55 -1.94
CA ARG A 85 2.17 15.88 -1.35
C ARG A 85 2.88 15.86 0.01
N LEU A 86 2.57 14.88 0.87
CA LEU A 86 3.15 14.78 2.21
C LEU A 86 4.61 14.29 2.18
N LEU A 87 4.94 13.40 1.26
CA LEU A 87 6.30 12.89 1.05
C LEU A 87 7.16 13.83 0.21
N SER A 88 6.55 14.81 -0.48
CA SER A 88 7.22 15.62 -1.50
C SER A 88 7.93 14.77 -2.56
N LYS A 89 7.32 13.62 -2.91
CA LYS A 89 7.86 12.61 -3.83
C LYS A 89 6.73 12.02 -4.66
N GLU A 90 7.06 11.51 -5.84
CA GLU A 90 6.10 10.75 -6.63
C GLU A 90 5.68 9.48 -5.89
N VAL A 91 4.38 9.18 -5.92
CA VAL A 91 3.82 7.91 -5.47
C VAL A 91 3.17 7.27 -6.67
N HIS A 92 3.78 6.19 -7.16
CA HIS A 92 3.29 5.45 -8.31
C HIS A 92 1.96 4.77 -7.95
N TYR A 93 1.00 4.84 -8.86
CA TYR A 93 -0.34 4.28 -8.66
C TYR A 93 -0.99 4.01 -10.01
N THR A 94 -1.39 2.76 -10.24
CA THR A 94 -1.94 2.28 -11.53
C THR A 94 -3.47 2.25 -11.54
N GLY A 95 -4.13 2.39 -10.39
CA GLY A 95 -5.58 2.13 -10.26
C GLY A 95 -5.96 0.65 -10.29
N GLU A 96 -4.97 -0.24 -10.29
CA GLU A 96 -5.15 -1.70 -10.29
C GLU A 96 -4.61 -2.29 -8.99
N LEU A 97 -5.30 -3.29 -8.45
CA LEU A 97 -4.86 -4.00 -7.25
C LEU A 97 -3.78 -5.04 -7.59
N VAL A 98 -3.97 -5.75 -8.70
CA VAL A 98 -3.06 -6.76 -9.24
C VAL A 98 -3.14 -6.74 -10.77
N GLY A 99 -2.11 -7.25 -11.44
CA GLY A 99 -2.11 -7.40 -12.89
C GLY A 99 -0.81 -6.93 -13.55
N PRO A 100 -0.68 -7.11 -14.88
CA PRO A 100 0.57 -6.85 -15.60
C PRO A 100 1.04 -5.40 -15.51
N ALA A 101 0.15 -4.43 -15.29
CA ALA A 101 0.53 -3.04 -15.08
C ALA A 101 1.23 -2.84 -13.72
N VAL A 102 0.63 -3.37 -12.65
CA VAL A 102 1.22 -3.36 -11.30
C VAL A 102 2.56 -4.07 -11.30
N GLU A 103 2.66 -5.22 -11.98
CA GLU A 103 3.89 -6.00 -12.05
C GLU A 103 5.05 -5.25 -12.71
N ARG A 104 4.78 -4.67 -13.88
CA ARG A 104 5.78 -3.89 -14.62
C ARG A 104 6.25 -2.65 -13.85
N GLU A 105 5.38 -1.98 -13.12
CA GLU A 105 5.77 -0.83 -12.30
C GLU A 105 6.64 -1.26 -11.12
N ILE A 106 6.25 -2.32 -10.39
CA ILE A 106 7.01 -2.83 -9.24
C ILE A 106 8.39 -3.37 -9.64
N GLU A 107 8.50 -4.04 -10.80
CA GLU A 107 9.78 -4.52 -11.32
C GLU A 107 10.77 -3.39 -11.62
N LYS A 108 10.26 -2.24 -12.08
CA LYS A 108 11.07 -1.08 -12.46
C LYS A 108 11.44 -0.17 -11.30
N MET A 109 10.85 -0.38 -10.12
CA MET A 109 11.07 0.49 -8.97
C MET A 109 12.55 0.64 -8.64
N ALA A 110 12.98 1.89 -8.55
CA ALA A 110 14.28 2.28 -8.01
C ALA A 110 14.25 2.30 -6.46
N PRO A 111 15.41 2.16 -5.80
CA PRO A 111 15.52 2.31 -4.36
C PRO A 111 14.96 3.65 -3.87
N GLY A 112 14.16 3.64 -2.80
CA GLY A 112 13.49 4.83 -2.27
C GLY A 112 12.20 5.24 -3.01
N GLU A 113 11.77 4.50 -4.03
CA GLU A 113 10.46 4.72 -4.68
C GLU A 113 9.30 4.12 -3.88
N VAL A 114 8.12 4.72 -4.06
CA VAL A 114 6.90 4.37 -3.35
C VAL A 114 5.82 4.05 -4.37
N PHE A 115 5.24 2.87 -4.27
CA PHE A 115 4.09 2.42 -5.05
C PHE A 115 2.91 2.22 -4.11
N LEU A 116 1.72 2.71 -4.47
CA LEU A 116 0.47 2.43 -3.75
C LEU A 116 -0.40 1.48 -4.57
N LEU A 117 -0.76 0.34 -3.98
CA LEU A 117 -1.76 -0.56 -4.56
C LEU A 117 -3.16 0.05 -4.46
N GLU A 118 -4.05 -0.36 -5.37
CA GLU A 118 -5.48 -0.07 -5.24
C GLU A 118 -6.06 -0.75 -3.97
N ASN A 119 -7.29 -0.36 -3.60
CA ASN A 119 -7.99 -0.81 -2.41
C ASN A 119 -8.02 -2.34 -2.30
N LEU A 120 -7.39 -2.87 -1.26
CA LEU A 120 -7.31 -4.31 -1.03
C LEU A 120 -8.69 -4.99 -1.00
N ARG A 121 -9.72 -4.29 -0.52
CA ARG A 121 -11.10 -4.83 -0.44
C ARG A 121 -11.83 -4.87 -1.78
N PHE A 122 -11.20 -4.48 -2.89
CA PHE A 122 -11.72 -4.80 -4.23
C PHE A 122 -11.52 -6.28 -4.56
N ASP A 123 -10.59 -6.98 -3.91
CA ASP A 123 -10.54 -8.45 -3.91
C ASP A 123 -11.56 -9.00 -2.90
N LYS A 124 -12.44 -9.90 -3.35
CA LYS A 124 -13.45 -10.53 -2.49
C LYS A 124 -12.82 -11.37 -1.37
N GLY A 125 -11.67 -11.97 -1.64
CA GLY A 125 -10.92 -12.77 -0.68
C GLY A 125 -10.32 -11.95 0.46
N GLU A 126 -10.28 -10.62 0.37
CA GLU A 126 -9.73 -9.78 1.45
C GLU A 126 -10.71 -9.57 2.61
N GLU A 127 -12.03 -9.62 2.35
CA GLU A 127 -13.05 -9.53 3.41
C GLU A 127 -13.41 -10.90 4.00
N SER A 128 -13.19 -11.98 3.26
CA SER A 128 -13.38 -13.35 3.71
C SER A 128 -12.10 -13.87 4.38
N ASN A 129 -12.17 -14.28 5.64
CA ASN A 129 -11.06 -14.96 6.33
C ASN A 129 -10.92 -16.44 5.87
N ASP A 130 -11.29 -16.72 4.62
CA ASP A 130 -11.33 -18.06 4.04
C ASP A 130 -9.93 -18.39 3.51
N GLU A 131 -9.25 -19.32 4.18
CA GLU A 131 -7.91 -19.82 3.82
C GLU A 131 -7.84 -20.42 2.39
N GLU A 132 -8.97 -20.60 1.72
CA GLU A 132 -9.12 -21.30 0.44
C GLU A 132 -9.09 -20.39 -0.79
N SER A 133 -9.11 -19.08 -0.62
CA SER A 133 -8.76 -18.14 -1.69
C SER A 133 -7.40 -17.54 -1.35
N PRO A 134 -6.28 -18.11 -1.83
CA PRO A 134 -5.07 -17.31 -1.89
C PRO A 134 -5.48 -16.10 -2.72
N GLY A 135 -5.66 -14.94 -2.06
CA GLY A 135 -5.98 -13.71 -2.76
C GLY A 135 -5.02 -13.62 -3.94
N SER A 136 -5.48 -13.03 -5.03
CA SER A 136 -4.71 -12.95 -6.28
C SER A 136 -3.42 -12.09 -6.16
N TRP A 137 -2.90 -11.95 -4.94
CA TRP A 137 -1.60 -11.45 -4.56
C TRP A 137 -0.56 -12.01 -5.51
N PRO A 138 0.13 -11.13 -6.24
CA PRO A 138 1.20 -11.57 -7.10
C PRO A 138 2.22 -12.27 -6.22
N ALA A 139 2.67 -13.45 -6.65
CA ALA A 139 3.88 -14.04 -6.12
C ALA A 139 5.04 -13.15 -6.60
N TRP A 140 5.19 -11.99 -5.96
CA TRP A 140 6.32 -11.10 -6.18
C TRP A 140 7.56 -11.93 -5.87
N PRO A 141 8.43 -12.21 -6.85
CA PRO A 141 9.57 -13.08 -6.59
C PRO A 141 10.37 -12.42 -5.48
N THR A 142 10.37 -12.96 -4.26
CA THR A 142 11.31 -12.54 -3.24
C THR A 142 12.67 -12.85 -3.81
N SER A 143 13.38 -11.83 -4.28
CA SER A 143 14.77 -11.96 -4.69
C SER A 143 15.52 -12.46 -3.46
N MET A 144 15.91 -13.74 -3.50
CA MET A 144 16.89 -14.34 -2.61
C MET A 144 18.25 -13.68 -2.80
#